data_AF-A0A2N6VAH1-F1
#
_entry.id   AF-A0A2N6VAH1-F1
#
_cell.length_a   1.000
_cell.length_b   1.000
_cell.length_c   1.000
_cell.angle_alpha   90.00
_cell.angle_beta   90.00
_cell.angle_gamma   90.00
#
_symmetry.space_group_name_H-M   'P 1'
#
loop_
_entity.id
_entity.type
_entity.pdbx_description
1 polymer ?
#
loop_
_entity_poly.entity_id
_entity_poly.type
_entity_poly.pdbx_seq_one_letter_code
_entity_poly.pdbx_strand_id
1 'polypeptide(L)' 'LEDDLGIAPAEHADLSAWQRQGVMLLNRVLTVRAGDAGSHRGMGWEAVTEQAVRALAGRGGPLVAVLWGRPALLFG' A
#
# COMPACT_ATOMS: atom_id res chain seq x y z
N LEU A 1 6.12 -11.01 9.19
CA LEU A 1 5.02 -11.09 10.19
C LEU A 1 5.27 -12.21 11.19
N GLU A 2 5.58 -13.41 10.71
CA GLU A 2 6.02 -14.53 11.56
C GLU A 2 7.35 -14.22 12.26
N ASP A 3 8.35 -13.74 11.53
CA ASP A 3 9.67 -13.35 12.09
C ASP A 3 9.68 -12.09 12.96
N ASP A 4 8.60 -11.31 12.95
CA ASP A 4 8.55 -9.96 13.57
C ASP A 4 7.61 -9.91 14.79
N LEU A 5 6.57 -10.76 14.83
CA LEU A 5 5.55 -10.73 15.88
C LEU A 5 5.22 -12.12 16.47
N GLY A 6 5.80 -13.22 15.97
CA GLY A 6 5.52 -14.57 16.46
C GLY A 6 4.07 -15.04 16.24
N ILE A 7 3.36 -14.41 15.31
CA ILE A 7 1.98 -14.75 14.96
C ILE A 7 2.02 -15.86 13.91
N ALA A 8 1.30 -16.96 14.18
CA ALA A 8 1.16 -18.07 13.24
C ALA A 8 0.70 -17.55 11.87
N PRO A 9 1.27 -18.04 10.76
CA PRO A 9 0.92 -17.58 9.43
C PRO A 9 -0.59 -17.77 9.23
N ALA A 10 -1.27 -16.71 8.74
CA ALA A 10 -2.68 -16.79 8.45
C ALA A 10 -2.92 -17.94 7.45
N GLU A 11 -3.93 -18.78 7.70
CA GLU A 11 -4.30 -19.90 6.82
C GLU A 11 -4.68 -19.46 5.40
N HIS A 12 -4.85 -18.14 5.19
CA HIS A 12 -5.24 -17.53 3.94
C HIS A 12 -4.51 -16.19 3.72
N ALA A 13 -4.24 -15.86 2.46
CA ALA A 13 -3.58 -14.61 2.04
C ALA A 13 -4.49 -13.36 2.10
N ASP A 14 -5.67 -13.46 2.73
CA ASP A 14 -6.62 -12.35 2.85
C ASP A 14 -6.17 -11.34 3.92
N LEU A 15 -5.91 -10.11 3.49
CA LEU A 15 -5.50 -9.00 4.34
C LEU A 15 -6.68 -8.13 4.82
N SER A 16 -7.93 -8.55 4.58
CA SER A 16 -9.13 -7.84 5.01
C SER A 16 -9.16 -7.58 6.53
N ALA A 17 -8.51 -8.42 7.33
CA ALA A 17 -8.37 -8.21 8.77
C ALA A 17 -7.61 -6.92 9.11
N TRP A 18 -6.55 -6.60 8.37
CA TRP A 18 -5.75 -5.38 8.59
C TRP A 18 -6.55 -4.13 8.22
N GLN A 19 -7.33 -4.21 7.12
CA GLN A 19 -8.22 -3.12 6.72
C GLN A 19 -9.22 -2.77 7.83
N ARG A 20 -9.80 -3.78 8.50
CA ARG A 20 -10.72 -3.57 9.64
C ARG A 20 -10.05 -2.95 10.87
N GLN A 21 -8.73 -3.10 11.01
CA GLN A 21 -7.95 -2.49 12.09
C GLN A 21 -7.44 -1.07 11.76
N GLY A 22 -7.87 -0.51 10.63
CA GLY A 22 -7.47 0.84 10.21
C GLY A 22 -6.16 0.89 9.42
N VAL A 23 -5.65 -0.26 8.96
CA VAL A 23 -4.50 -0.30 8.04
C VAL A 23 -4.99 -0.06 6.61
N MET A 24 -4.49 1.01 5.98
CA MET A 24 -4.71 1.22 4.56
C MET A 24 -3.68 0.44 3.73
N LEU A 25 -4.15 -0.46 2.88
CA LEU A 25 -3.35 -1.17 1.89
C LEU A 25 -3.48 -0.46 0.54
N LEU A 26 -2.46 0.28 0.14
CA LEU A 26 -2.48 1.10 -1.08
C LEU A 26 -1.28 0.78 -1.97
N ASN A 27 -1.57 0.41 -3.21
CA ASN A 27 -0.56 0.30 -4.26
C ASN A 27 -0.35 1.67 -4.92
N ARG A 28 0.85 1.95 -5.44
CA ARG A 28 1.15 3.16 -6.23
C ARG A 28 0.44 3.18 -7.60
N VAL A 29 0.18 1.99 -8.16
CA VAL A 29 -0.60 1.79 -9.40
C VAL A 29 -1.70 0.79 -9.08
N LEU A 30 -2.96 1.16 -9.32
CA LEU A 30 -4.12 0.39 -8.82
C LEU A 30 -4.60 -0.70 -9.78
N THR A 31 -4.13 -0.71 -11.02
CA THR A 31 -4.46 -1.74 -11.99
C THR A 31 -3.21 -2.23 -12.72
N VAL A 32 -3.27 -3.45 -13.23
CA VAL A 32 -2.21 -4.06 -14.02
C VAL A 32 -2.86 -4.92 -15.11
N ARG A 33 -2.18 -5.11 -16.23
CA ARG A 33 -2.56 -6.06 -17.25
C ARG A 33 -2.18 -7.45 -16.77
N ALA A 34 -3.06 -8.42 -16.99
CA ALA A 34 -2.81 -9.81 -16.58
C ALA A 34 -1.48 -10.32 -17.15
N GLY A 35 -0.60 -10.81 -16.27
CA GLY A 35 0.72 -11.35 -16.64
C GLY A 35 1.81 -10.31 -16.95
N ASP A 36 1.52 -9.01 -16.88
CA ASP A 36 2.44 -7.94 -17.31
C ASP A 36 2.66 -6.94 -16.17
N ALA A 37 3.59 -7.29 -15.27
CA ALA A 37 3.84 -6.52 -14.05
C ALA A 37 4.31 -5.09 -14.36
N GLY A 38 3.58 -4.09 -13.84
CA GLY A 38 3.89 -2.68 -14.04
C GLY A 38 3.37 -2.07 -15.35
N SER A 39 2.54 -2.80 -16.11
CA SER A 39 1.99 -2.38 -17.40
C SER A 39 1.28 -1.02 -17.40
N HIS A 40 0.74 -0.59 -16.25
CA HIS A 40 0.00 0.68 -16.12
C HIS A 40 0.78 1.77 -15.39
N ARG A 41 2.09 1.59 -15.21
CA ARG A 41 2.95 2.66 -14.70
C ARG A 41 2.93 3.85 -15.66
N GLY A 42 2.82 5.06 -15.11
CA GLY A 42 2.76 6.30 -15.88
C GLY A 42 1.41 6.59 -16.53
N MET A 43 0.37 5.79 -16.25
CA MET A 43 -0.98 6.02 -16.77
C MET A 43 -1.84 6.94 -15.90
N GLY A 44 -1.26 7.55 -14.86
CA GLY A 44 -1.92 8.56 -14.03
C GLY A 44 -2.39 8.07 -12.66
N TRP A 45 -2.27 6.78 -12.36
CA TRP A 45 -2.57 6.24 -11.03
C TRP A 45 -1.67 6.83 -9.94
N GLU A 46 -0.45 7.21 -10.30
CA GLU A 46 0.50 7.84 -9.37
C GLU A 46 -0.05 9.13 -8.78
N ALA A 47 -0.68 9.99 -9.58
CA ALA A 47 -1.25 11.25 -9.09
C ALA A 47 -2.44 11.02 -8.15
N VAL A 48 -3.27 10.02 -8.45
CA VAL A 48 -4.42 9.65 -7.61
C VAL A 48 -3.95 9.13 -6.25
N THR A 49 -2.98 8.22 -6.25
CA THR A 49 -2.47 7.59 -5.03
C THR A 49 -1.65 8.57 -4.20
N GLU A 50 -0.91 9.48 -4.84
CA GLU A 50 -0.23 10.60 -4.18
C GLU A 50 -1.22 11.51 -3.46
N GLN A 51 -2.33 11.88 -4.10
CA GLN A 51 -3.34 12.71 -3.47
C GLN A 51 -4.01 12.02 -2.27
N ALA A 52 -4.23 10.71 -2.34
CA ALA A 52 -4.75 9.94 -1.21
C ALA A 52 -3.79 9.95 -0.01
N VAL A 53 -2.49 9.76 -0.26
CA VAL A 53 -1.44 9.85 0.78
C VAL A 53 -1.37 11.26 1.37
N ARG A 54 -1.41 12.30 0.53
CA ARG A 54 -1.41 13.70 0.99
C ARG A 54 -2.62 14.01 1.87
N ALA A 55 -3.81 13.54 1.50
CA ALA A 55 -5.02 13.71 2.30
C ALA A 55 -4.92 13.00 3.66
N LEU A 56 -4.35 11.79 3.69
CA LEU A 56 -4.15 11.05 4.95
C LEU A 56 -3.13 11.70 5.87
N ALA A 57 -2.01 12.16 5.31
CA ALA A 57 -1.00 12.91 6.05
C ALA A 57 -1.56 14.25 6.59
N GLY A 58 -2.44 14.89 5.82
CA GLY A 58 -3.09 16.15 6.20
C GLY A 58 -4.21 16.03 7.24
N ARG A 59 -4.72 14.82 7.54
CA ARG A 59 -5.84 14.64 8.47
C ARG A 59 -5.50 14.98 9.94
N GLY A 60 -4.21 14.99 10.28
CA GLY A 60 -3.73 15.11 11.66
C GLY A 60 -3.80 13.78 12.45
N GLY A 61 -2.91 13.62 13.42
CA GLY A 61 -2.77 12.41 14.23
C GLY A 61 -1.63 11.48 13.76
N PRO A 62 -1.28 10.45 14.57
CA PRO A 62 -0.18 9.55 14.24
C PRO A 62 -0.49 8.73 12.99
N LEU A 63 0.46 8.71 12.05
CA LEU A 63 0.43 7.94 10.82
C LEU A 63 1.76 7.20 10.70
N VAL A 64 1.72 5.88 10.51
CA VAL A 64 2.89 5.06 10.20
C VAL A 64 2.75 4.61 8.75
N ALA A 65 3.73 4.98 7.92
CA ALA A 65 3.82 4.53 6.54
C ALA A 65 4.87 3.41 6.45
N VAL A 66 4.44 2.25 5.96
CA VAL A 66 5.35 1.15 5.64
C VAL A 66 5.51 1.10 4.13
N LEU A 67 6.70 1.47 3.65
CA LEU A 67 7.02 1.58 2.23
C LEU A 67 7.83 0.36 1.78
N TRP A 68 7.19 -0.56 1.08
CA TRP A 68 7.85 -1.75 0.54
C TRP A 68 8.25 -1.56 -0.93
N GLY A 69 9.55 -1.63 -1.20
CA GLY A 69 10.14 -1.61 -2.55
C GLY A 69 10.49 -0.22 -3.10
N ARG A 70 11.35 -0.18 -4.13
CA ARG A 70 11.82 1.06 -4.79
C ARG A 70 10.70 1.99 -5.32
N PRO A 71 9.57 1.49 -5.86
CA PRO A 71 8.47 2.35 -6.30
C PRO A 71 7.81 3.12 -5.15
N ALA A 72 7.95 2.68 -3.90
CA ALA A 72 7.39 3.36 -2.74
C ALA A 72 8.27 4.53 -2.24
N LEU A 73 9.55 4.59 -2.64
CA LEU A 73 10.52 5.58 -2.15
C LEU A 73 10.55 6.91 -2.92
N LEU A 74 9.94 6.98 -4.11
CA LEU A 74 9.89 8.20 -4.93
C LEU A 74 8.70 9.09 -4.52
N PHE A 75 8.63 9.45 -3.24
CA PHE A 75 7.88 10.61 -2.75
C PHE A 75 8.92 11.70 -2.42
N GLY A 76 9.40 12.37 -3.47
CA GLY A 76 10.36 13.47 -3.39
C GLY A 76 9.87 14.64 -4.23
#